data_AF-A0AAW1U367-F1
#
_entry.id   AF-A0AAW1U367-F1
#
_cell.length_a   1.000
_cell.length_b   1.000
_cell.length_c   1.000
_cell.angle_alpha   90.00
_cell.angle_beta   90.00
_cell.angle_gamma   90.00
#
_symmetry.space_group_name_H-M   'P 1'
#
loop_
_entity.id
_entity.type
_entity.pdbx_description
1 polymer ?
#
loop_
_entity_poly.entity_id
_entity_poly.type
_entity_poly.pdbx_seq_one_letter_code
_entity_poly.pdbx_strand_id
1 'polypeptide(L)'
;MESNTEAIKVNIQINNIPFIFILDTGASNSVISEYFYKINLANIEIVKTNKIFKLYNGDSILPLGYIDCLMSFNNSCKKFRIFVIRQAYGPPLLGRDFFTQFNLNISELNSISLNKVQYLINKFGTVFDDTLGTFNKGYISIKLKSEKMEPKFFRPRPLPFAMKEKVELELNRLLKLGVIEPVNYSPWGTPIVPVLKKTTPYEFVETLKLH
;
A
#
# COMPACT_ATOMS: atom_id res chain seq x y z
N MET A 1 28.89 2.59 8.36
CA MET A 1 28.23 1.72 7.37
C MET A 1 27.86 2.61 6.20
N GLU A 2 28.70 2.68 5.17
CA GLU A 2 28.32 3.39 3.94
C GLU A 2 27.24 2.57 3.25
N SER A 3 26.04 3.12 3.15
CA SER A 3 24.98 2.55 2.34
C SER A 3 25.39 2.69 0.88
N ASN A 4 25.86 1.60 0.29
CA ASN A 4 26.31 1.55 -1.10
C ASN A 4 25.11 1.46 -2.06
N THR A 5 24.21 2.45 -1.96
CA THR A 5 23.08 2.62 -2.88
C THR A 5 23.59 3.28 -4.15
N GLU A 6 23.43 2.61 -5.29
CA GLU A 6 23.81 3.17 -6.58
C GLU A 6 23.00 4.43 -6.91
N ALA A 7 23.67 5.41 -7.50
CA ALA A 7 23.03 6.64 -7.93
C ALA A 7 22.02 6.37 -9.06
N ILE A 8 20.84 6.99 -8.97
CA ILE A 8 19.81 6.89 -10.01
C ILE A 8 20.30 7.63 -11.26
N LYS A 9 20.50 6.89 -12.35
CA LYS A 9 20.95 7.43 -13.64
C LYS A 9 19.76 7.62 -14.59
N VAL A 10 19.76 8.73 -15.31
CA VAL A 10 18.70 9.10 -16.26
C VAL A 10 19.35 9.42 -17.60
N ASN A 11 18.81 8.80 -18.66
CA ASN A 11 19.17 9.13 -20.03
C ASN A 11 18.35 10.33 -20.49
N ILE A 12 19.04 11.39 -20.89
CA ILE A 12 18.44 12.57 -21.50
C ILE A 12 19.10 12.83 -22.86
N GLN A 13 18.48 13.64 -23.69
CA GLN A 13 19.13 14.18 -24.89
C GLN A 13 19.26 15.70 -24.76
N ILE A 14 20.42 16.22 -25.09
CA ILE A 14 20.65 17.67 -25.22
C ILE A 14 21.01 17.93 -26.68
N ASN A 15 20.23 18.77 -27.37
CA ASN A 15 20.40 19.04 -28.80
C ASN A 15 20.52 17.75 -29.64
N ASN A 16 19.66 16.76 -29.36
CA ASN A 16 19.63 15.41 -29.98
C ASN A 16 20.84 14.50 -29.70
N ILE A 17 21.77 14.90 -28.83
CA ILE A 17 22.89 14.07 -28.39
C ILE A 17 22.55 13.43 -27.03
N PRO A 18 22.64 12.10 -26.88
CA PRO A 18 22.30 11.43 -25.63
C PRO A 18 23.39 11.59 -24.56
N PHE A 19 22.98 11.83 -23.32
CA PHE A 19 23.84 11.90 -22.14
C PHE A 19 23.20 11.21 -20.94
N ILE A 20 24.05 10.66 -20.07
CA ILE A 20 23.63 10.09 -18.79
C ILE A 20 23.86 11.14 -17.70
N PHE A 21 22.80 11.48 -16.98
CA PHE A 21 22.86 12.34 -15.80
C PHE A 21 22.50 11.55 -14.55
N ILE A 22 23.00 11.98 -13.39
CA ILE A 22 22.54 11.48 -12.09
C ILE A 22 21.37 12.33 -11.64
N LEU A 23 20.30 11.68 -11.21
CA LEU A 23 19.14 12.32 -10.62
C LEU A 23 19.42 12.62 -9.15
N ASP A 24 19.41 13.90 -8.77
CA ASP A 24 19.72 14.37 -7.41
C ASP A 24 18.55 15.18 -6.84
N THR A 25 17.82 14.58 -5.90
CA THR A 25 16.70 15.22 -5.21
C THR A 25 17.15 16.27 -4.19
N GLY A 26 18.40 16.21 -3.73
CA GLY A 26 19.00 17.18 -2.81
C GLY A 26 19.35 18.50 -3.50
N ALA A 27 19.70 18.44 -4.79
CA ALA A 27 20.00 19.63 -5.58
C ALA A 27 18.75 20.41 -5.99
N SER A 28 18.77 21.73 -5.80
CA SER A 28 17.70 22.62 -6.31
C SER A 28 17.79 22.86 -7.81
N ASN A 29 19.01 22.80 -8.36
CA ASN A 29 19.29 23.09 -9.75
C ASN A 29 20.17 22.03 -10.39
N SER A 30 19.98 21.85 -11.68
CA SER A 30 20.78 20.97 -12.52
C SER A 30 22.11 21.62 -12.88
N VAL A 31 23.18 20.86 -12.74
CA VAL A 31 24.56 21.35 -12.87
C VAL A 31 25.42 20.39 -13.66
N ILE A 32 26.43 20.94 -14.35
CA ILE A 32 27.50 20.19 -15.01
C ILE A 32 28.85 20.79 -14.66
N SER A 33 29.90 19.99 -14.76
CA SER A 33 31.27 20.48 -14.63
C SER A 33 31.70 21.29 -15.85
N GLU A 34 32.62 22.24 -15.64
CA GLU A 34 33.32 22.94 -16.71
C GLU A 34 33.98 21.97 -17.70
N TYR A 35 34.53 20.85 -17.21
CA TYR A 35 35.10 19.80 -18.05
C TYR A 35 34.06 19.16 -18.96
N PHE A 36 32.91 18.74 -18.41
CA PHE A 36 31.82 18.18 -19.19
C PHE A 36 31.32 19.16 -20.25
N TYR A 37 31.15 20.43 -19.89
CA TYR A 37 30.77 21.49 -20.81
C TYR A 37 31.77 21.63 -21.97
N LYS A 38 33.07 21.75 -21.67
CA LYS A 38 34.11 21.97 -22.68
C LYS A 38 34.19 20.85 -23.72
N ILE A 39 33.92 19.61 -23.32
CA ILE A 39 34.00 18.45 -24.23
C ILE A 39 32.72 18.28 -25.02
N ASN A 40 31.55 18.47 -24.40
CA ASN A 40 30.28 18.03 -24.97
C ASN A 40 29.40 19.17 -25.49
N LEU A 41 29.53 20.39 -24.93
CA LEU A 41 28.55 21.47 -25.10
C LEU A 41 29.22 22.84 -25.34
N ALA A 42 30.51 22.88 -25.68
CA ALA A 42 31.28 24.11 -25.88
C ALA A 42 30.76 25.00 -27.03
N ASN A 43 29.92 24.44 -27.90
CA ASN A 43 29.24 25.16 -28.97
C ASN A 43 28.06 26.03 -28.47
N ILE A 44 27.67 25.92 -27.19
CA ILE A 44 26.59 26.72 -26.58
C ILE A 44 27.24 27.77 -25.67
N GLU A 45 27.03 29.05 -25.97
CA GLU A 45 27.65 30.13 -25.19
C GLU A 45 27.18 30.15 -23.72
N ILE A 46 28.13 30.32 -22.79
CA ILE A 46 27.84 30.49 -21.37
C ILE A 46 27.35 31.91 -21.11
N VAL A 47 26.17 32.02 -20.52
CA VAL A 47 25.63 33.27 -20.01
C VAL A 47 26.04 33.45 -18.55
N LYS A 48 26.66 34.60 -18.23
CA LYS A 48 27.07 34.94 -16.85
C LYS A 48 25.86 35.02 -15.92
N THR A 49 26.08 34.71 -14.65
CA THR A 49 25.06 34.79 -13.60
C THR A 49 25.65 35.26 -12.27
N ASN A 50 24.82 35.94 -11.48
CA ASN A 50 25.14 36.33 -10.11
C ASN A 50 24.60 35.33 -9.08
N LYS A 51 24.04 34.20 -9.53
CA LYS A 51 23.49 33.16 -8.66
C LYS A 51 24.62 32.42 -7.93
N ILE A 52 24.49 32.28 -6.62
CA ILE A 52 25.41 31.53 -5.76
C ILE A 52 24.69 30.26 -5.26
N PHE A 53 25.33 29.10 -5.39
CA PHE A 53 24.83 27.85 -4.85
C PHE A 53 25.35 27.64 -3.44
N LYS A 54 24.44 27.38 -2.49
CA LYS A 54 24.81 27.00 -1.11
C LYS A 54 24.77 25.48 -0.98
N LEU A 55 25.88 24.92 -0.51
CA LEU A 55 26.02 23.52 -0.16
C LEU A 55 25.47 23.27 1.25
N TYR A 56 25.21 21.99 1.57
CA TYR A 56 24.66 21.59 2.87
C TYR A 56 25.60 21.92 4.04
N ASN A 57 26.91 21.90 3.81
CA ASN A 57 27.92 22.26 4.81
C ASN A 57 28.08 23.79 5.01
N GLY A 58 27.29 24.60 4.31
CA GLY A 58 27.35 26.07 4.39
C GLY A 58 28.27 26.72 3.35
N ASP A 59 29.10 25.93 2.65
CA ASP A 59 29.97 26.44 1.60
C ASP A 59 29.16 27.00 0.44
N SER A 60 29.78 27.91 -0.31
CA SER A 60 29.17 28.58 -1.45
C SER A 60 29.97 28.36 -2.72
N ILE A 61 29.28 27.98 -3.79
CA ILE A 61 29.86 27.79 -5.12
C ILE A 61 29.31 28.87 -6.05
N LEU A 62 30.23 29.60 -6.70
CA LEU A 62 29.90 30.49 -7.80
C LEU A 62 30.09 29.74 -9.14
N PRO A 63 29.04 29.53 -9.93
CA PRO A 63 29.16 28.95 -11.27
C PRO A 63 29.89 29.91 -12.22
N LEU A 64 30.47 29.36 -13.30
CA LEU A 64 30.95 30.17 -14.44
C LEU A 64 29.81 30.93 -15.10
N GLY A 65 28.61 30.34 -15.07
CA GLY A 65 27.42 30.82 -15.71
C GLY A 65 26.43 29.68 -15.89
N TYR A 66 25.55 29.82 -16.86
CA TYR A 66 24.64 28.77 -17.30
C TYR A 66 24.57 28.72 -18.81
N ILE A 67 24.10 27.59 -19.31
CA ILE A 67 23.69 27.41 -20.70
C ILE A 67 22.19 27.15 -20.73
N ASP A 68 21.53 27.63 -21.78
CA ASP A 68 20.15 27.24 -22.10
C ASP A 68 20.20 26.32 -23.32
N CYS A 69 19.66 25.10 -23.20
CA CYS A 69 19.67 24.09 -24.26
C CYS A 69 18.29 23.46 -24.47
N LEU A 70 18.07 22.80 -25.60
CA LEU A 70 16.89 21.96 -25.78
C LEU A 70 17.17 20.58 -25.19
N MET A 71 16.45 20.24 -24.13
CA MET A 71 16.54 18.96 -23.44
C MET A 71 15.31 18.10 -23.74
N SER A 72 15.54 16.85 -24.12
CA SER A 72 14.49 15.87 -24.38
C SER A 72 14.53 14.72 -23.37
N PHE A 73 13.35 14.36 -22.85
CA PHE A 73 13.13 13.26 -21.93
C PHE A 73 11.68 12.75 -22.04
N ASN A 74 11.46 11.43 -22.11
CA ASN A 74 10.13 10.77 -22.18
C ASN A 74 9.12 11.49 -23.11
N ASN A 75 9.47 11.63 -24.39
CA ASN A 75 8.69 12.31 -25.45
C ASN A 75 8.42 13.81 -25.25
N SER A 76 8.97 14.43 -24.21
CA SER A 76 8.92 15.88 -24.00
C SER A 76 10.24 16.51 -24.39
N CYS A 77 10.21 17.61 -25.14
CA CYS A 77 11.37 18.46 -25.43
C CYS A 77 11.10 19.86 -24.88
N LYS A 78 11.99 20.36 -24.02
CA LYS A 78 11.83 21.65 -23.34
C LYS A 78 13.14 22.43 -23.35
N LYS A 79 13.04 23.77 -23.41
CA LYS A 79 14.19 24.64 -23.15
C LYS A 79 14.54 24.52 -21.67
N PHE A 80 15.76 24.09 -21.39
CA PHE A 80 16.23 23.76 -20.04
C PHE A 80 17.53 24.50 -19.74
N ARG A 81 17.66 24.98 -18.50
CA ARG A 81 18.84 25.72 -18.03
C ARG A 81 19.74 24.81 -17.21
N ILE A 82 21.02 24.78 -17.55
CA ILE A 82 22.03 23.99 -16.83
C ILE A 82 23.16 24.92 -16.39
N PHE A 83 23.52 24.88 -15.11
CA PHE A 83 24.62 25.70 -14.58
C PHE A 83 25.97 25.00 -14.73
N VAL A 84 27.00 25.77 -15.08
CA VAL A 84 28.36 25.25 -15.29
C VAL A 84 29.22 25.59 -14.08
N ILE A 85 29.69 24.58 -13.37
CA ILE A 85 30.48 24.72 -12.14
C ILE A 85 31.98 24.66 -12.46
N ARG A 86 32.73 25.68 -12.00
CA ARG A 86 34.19 25.79 -12.18
C ARG A 86 34.91 24.68 -11.40
N GLN A 87 35.93 24.08 -12.00
CA GLN A 87 36.83 23.10 -11.34
C GLN A 87 36.14 21.92 -10.65
N ALA A 88 34.87 21.63 -10.98
CA ALA A 88 34.20 20.41 -10.55
C ALA A 88 34.60 19.26 -11.48
N TYR A 89 34.80 18.06 -10.92
CA TYR A 89 35.00 16.81 -11.67
C TYR A 89 33.81 15.85 -11.51
N GLY A 90 32.76 16.30 -10.81
CA GLY A 90 31.58 15.51 -10.55
C GLY A 90 30.79 15.18 -11.81
N PRO A 91 29.98 14.11 -11.77
CA PRO A 91 29.08 13.75 -12.85
C PRO A 91 28.03 14.85 -13.08
N PRO A 92 27.44 14.92 -14.28
CA PRO A 92 26.34 15.83 -14.56
C PRO A 92 25.10 15.47 -13.71
N LEU A 93 24.48 16.46 -13.07
CA LEU A 93 23.39 16.27 -12.11
C LEU A 93 22.08 16.92 -12.58
N LEU A 94 20.97 16.22 -12.37
CA LEU A 94 19.60 16.73 -12.54
C LEU A 94 19.00 17.03 -11.16
N GLY A 95 18.82 18.32 -10.88
CA GLY A 95 18.20 18.79 -9.64
C GLY A 95 16.68 18.87 -9.74
N ARG A 96 16.01 19.36 -8.69
CA ARG A 96 14.55 19.53 -8.62
C ARG A 96 13.94 20.40 -9.72
N ASP A 97 14.71 21.27 -10.36
CA ASP A 97 14.28 22.01 -11.56
C ASP A 97 13.94 21.06 -12.73
N PHE A 98 14.67 19.97 -12.89
CA PHE A 98 14.33 18.91 -13.85
C PHE A 98 13.00 18.24 -13.51
N PHE A 99 12.77 17.91 -12.24
CA PHE A 99 11.56 17.23 -11.80
C PHE A 99 10.30 18.07 -12.08
N THR A 100 10.37 19.35 -11.72
CA THR A 100 9.27 20.29 -11.93
C THR A 100 9.02 20.54 -13.41
N GLN A 101 10.06 20.70 -14.23
CA GLN A 101 9.88 20.96 -15.66
C GLN A 101 9.42 19.72 -16.43
N PHE A 102 9.87 18.52 -16.10
CA PHE A 102 9.48 17.29 -16.81
C PHE A 102 8.36 16.51 -16.12
N ASN A 103 7.66 17.13 -15.16
CA ASN A 103 6.55 16.54 -14.41
C ASN A 103 6.88 15.17 -13.82
N LEU A 104 8.11 15.01 -13.31
CA LEU A 104 8.48 13.83 -12.55
C LEU A 104 7.88 13.95 -11.14
N ASN A 105 6.66 13.45 -11.00
CA ASN A 105 6.05 13.28 -9.71
C ASN A 105 6.77 12.16 -8.96
N ILE A 106 7.56 12.53 -7.95
CA ILE A 106 7.98 11.60 -6.89
C ILE A 106 6.79 11.38 -5.95
N SER A 107 5.68 10.86 -6.49
CA SER A 107 4.47 10.56 -5.72
C SER A 107 4.52 9.11 -5.24
N GLU A 108 5.49 8.80 -4.36
CA GLU A 108 5.66 7.45 -3.80
C GLU A 108 6.01 7.46 -2.30
N LEU A 109 5.38 8.34 -1.52
CA LEU A 109 5.27 8.09 -0.08
C LEU A 109 3.94 7.46 0.33
N ASN A 110 2.92 7.42 -0.56
CA ASN A 110 1.59 6.85 -0.26
C ASN A 110 0.84 6.28 -1.48
N SER A 111 1.53 5.80 -2.52
CA SER A 111 0.85 5.14 -3.65
C SER A 111 0.80 3.63 -3.41
N ILE A 112 -0.37 3.14 -2.99
CA ILE A 112 -0.69 1.72 -3.08
C ILE A 112 -1.01 1.46 -4.55
N SER A 113 -0.09 0.83 -5.28
CA SER A 113 -0.40 0.34 -6.62
C SER A 113 -1.50 -0.71 -6.52
N LEU A 114 -2.53 -0.65 -7.37
CA LEU A 114 -3.62 -1.64 -7.40
C LEU A 114 -3.10 -3.08 -7.54
N ASN A 115 -1.93 -3.25 -8.16
CA ASN A 115 -1.21 -4.52 -8.26
C ASN A 115 -0.86 -5.13 -6.88
N LYS A 116 -0.57 -4.31 -5.87
CA LYS A 116 -0.31 -4.79 -4.50
C LYS A 116 -1.58 -5.32 -3.83
N VAL A 117 -2.75 -4.72 -4.08
CA VAL A 117 -4.02 -5.18 -3.51
C VAL A 117 -4.41 -6.53 -4.09
N GLN A 118 -4.36 -6.68 -5.42
CA GLN A 118 -4.66 -7.96 -6.06
C GLN A 118 -3.70 -9.07 -5.61
N TYR A 119 -2.42 -8.75 -5.45
CA TYR A 119 -1.45 -9.68 -4.89
C TYR A 119 -1.83 -10.14 -3.48
N LEU A 120 -2.25 -9.22 -2.60
CA LEU A 120 -2.64 -9.55 -1.23
C LEU A 120 -3.91 -10.40 -1.17
N ILE A 121 -4.91 -10.08 -2.00
CA ILE A 121 -6.15 -10.88 -2.11
C ILE A 121 -5.80 -12.29 -2.56
N ASN A 122 -4.96 -12.44 -3.60
CA ASN A 122 -4.55 -13.76 -4.09
C ASN A 122 -3.71 -14.53 -3.07
N LYS A 123 -2.79 -13.83 -2.38
CA LYS A 123 -1.89 -14.44 -1.38
C LYS A 123 -2.64 -14.92 -0.13
N PHE A 124 -3.64 -14.15 0.31
CA PHE A 124 -4.43 -14.42 1.50
C PHE A 124 -5.88 -14.74 1.17
N GLY A 125 -6.12 -15.45 0.06
CA GLY A 125 -7.47 -15.72 -0.45
C GLY A 125 -8.39 -16.36 0.59
N THR A 126 -7.85 -17.20 1.48
CA THR A 126 -8.62 -17.84 2.57
C THR A 126 -9.12 -16.88 3.65
N VAL A 127 -8.52 -15.69 3.80
CA VAL A 127 -8.98 -14.64 4.72
C VAL A 127 -10.13 -13.84 4.11
N PHE A 128 -10.17 -13.79 2.78
CA PHE A 128 -11.15 -13.03 2.01
C PHE A 128 -12.20 -13.92 1.33
N ASP A 129 -12.25 -15.20 1.69
CA ASP A 129 -13.27 -16.12 1.24
C ASP A 129 -14.60 -15.81 1.96
N ASP A 130 -15.72 -15.94 1.24
CA ASP A 130 -17.07 -15.76 1.77
C ASP A 130 -17.54 -16.99 2.60
N THR A 131 -16.67 -17.97 2.81
CA THR A 131 -16.95 -19.15 3.63
C THR A 131 -16.74 -18.89 5.13
N LEU A 132 -17.49 -19.63 5.95
CA LEU A 132 -17.28 -19.61 7.40
C LEU A 132 -16.00 -20.40 7.74
N GLY A 133 -14.99 -19.69 8.24
CA GLY A 133 -13.76 -20.32 8.74
C GLY A 133 -13.93 -21.01 10.10
N THR A 134 -13.10 -22.02 10.37
CA THR A 134 -13.09 -22.76 11.65
C THR A 134 -11.81 -22.46 12.43
N PHE A 135 -11.94 -22.03 13.68
CA PHE A 135 -10.80 -21.88 14.58
C PHE A 135 -10.21 -23.25 14.92
N ASN A 136 -8.92 -23.45 14.60
CA ASN A 136 -8.25 -24.75 14.71
C ASN A 136 -7.07 -24.76 15.71
N LYS A 137 -6.94 -23.73 16.55
CA LYS A 137 -5.81 -23.62 17.51
C LYS A 137 -6.10 -24.24 18.88
N GLY A 138 -7.28 -24.81 19.09
CA GLY A 138 -7.62 -25.53 20.32
C GLY A 138 -9.12 -25.56 20.60
N TYR A 139 -9.48 -26.23 21.70
CA TYR A 139 -10.86 -26.31 22.19
C TYR A 139 -11.14 -25.23 23.24
N ILE A 140 -12.36 -24.70 23.22
CA ILE A 140 -12.85 -23.78 24.25
C ILE A 140 -13.54 -24.61 25.33
N SER A 141 -13.09 -24.48 26.58
CA SER A 141 -13.74 -25.10 27.74
C SER A 141 -14.58 -24.05 28.48
N ILE A 142 -15.88 -24.30 28.58
CA ILE A 142 -16.80 -23.47 29.36
C ILE A 142 -16.83 -24.04 30.79
N LYS A 143 -16.32 -23.28 31.77
CA LYS A 143 -16.35 -23.66 33.19
C LYS A 143 -17.63 -23.16 33.86
N LEU A 144 -18.27 -24.03 34.61
CA LEU A 144 -19.41 -23.66 35.46
C LEU A 144 -18.93 -22.80 36.64
N LYS A 145 -19.79 -21.89 37.13
CA LYS A 145 -19.48 -21.02 38.27
C LYS A 145 -19.27 -21.79 39.57
N SER A 146 -19.88 -22.96 39.69
CA SER A 146 -19.75 -23.85 40.84
C SER A 146 -19.93 -25.30 40.40
N GLU A 147 -19.20 -26.21 41.04
CA GLU A 147 -19.33 -27.66 40.85
C GLU A 147 -20.68 -28.21 41.34
N LYS A 148 -21.42 -27.45 42.16
CA LYS A 148 -22.74 -27.82 42.67
C LYS A 148 -23.89 -27.52 41.69
N MET A 149 -23.60 -27.02 40.49
CA MET A 149 -24.65 -26.71 39.52
C MET A 149 -25.21 -27.98 38.89
N GLU A 150 -26.52 -28.18 39.04
CA GLU A 150 -27.23 -29.31 38.45
C GLU A 150 -27.63 -29.01 36.99
N PRO A 151 -27.54 -30.01 36.08
CA PRO A 151 -28.04 -29.90 34.72
C PRO A 151 -29.53 -29.60 34.65
N LYS A 152 -29.90 -28.66 33.77
CA LYS A 152 -31.31 -28.35 33.47
C LYS A 152 -31.63 -28.69 32.01
N PHE A 153 -32.64 -29.54 31.82
CA PHE A 153 -33.21 -29.87 30.52
C PHE A 153 -34.63 -29.32 30.41
N PHE A 154 -34.81 -28.31 29.56
CA PHE A 154 -36.09 -27.66 29.33
C PHE A 154 -36.80 -28.27 28.10
N ARG A 155 -38.12 -28.37 28.17
CA ARG A 155 -38.94 -28.78 27.03
C ARG A 155 -38.83 -27.76 25.87
N PRO A 156 -38.78 -28.21 24.60
CA PRO A 156 -38.81 -27.31 23.45
C PRO A 156 -40.06 -26.42 23.43
N ARG A 157 -39.93 -25.20 22.92
CA ARG A 157 -41.08 -24.30 22.73
C ARG A 157 -41.90 -24.72 21.50
N PRO A 158 -43.24 -24.71 21.57
CA PRO A 158 -44.08 -24.91 20.40
C PRO A 158 -43.76 -23.89 19.30
N LEU A 159 -43.56 -24.36 18.07
CA LEU A 159 -43.29 -23.50 16.92
C LEU A 159 -44.57 -23.29 16.09
N PRO A 160 -44.89 -22.05 15.69
CA PRO A 160 -45.94 -21.77 14.71
C PRO A 160 -45.70 -22.54 13.41
N PHE A 161 -46.76 -23.03 12.77
CA PHE A 161 -46.68 -23.84 11.56
C PHE A 161 -45.86 -23.15 10.45
N ALA A 162 -46.10 -21.86 10.22
CA ALA A 162 -45.41 -21.06 9.21
C ALA A 162 -43.90 -20.90 9.43
N MET A 163 -43.38 -21.24 10.61
CA MET A 163 -41.95 -21.13 10.95
C MET A 163 -41.22 -22.47 10.91
N LYS A 164 -41.93 -23.61 10.92
CA LYS A 164 -41.29 -24.94 11.03
C LYS A 164 -40.28 -25.19 9.91
N GLU A 165 -40.69 -24.99 8.67
CA GLU A 165 -39.85 -25.20 7.49
C GLU A 165 -38.60 -24.30 7.50
N LYS A 166 -38.76 -23.02 7.86
CA LYS A 166 -37.65 -22.07 7.94
C LYS A 166 -36.65 -22.45 9.04
N VAL A 167 -37.15 -22.93 10.18
CA VAL A 167 -36.31 -23.43 11.28
C VAL A 167 -35.51 -24.65 10.86
N GLU A 168 -36.16 -25.59 10.18
CA GLU A 168 -35.52 -26.81 9.69
C GLU A 168 -34.44 -26.52 8.63
N LEU A 169 -34.72 -25.62 7.68
CA LEU A 169 -33.74 -25.21 6.66
C LEU A 169 -32.47 -24.63 7.25
N GLU A 170 -32.60 -23.77 8.25
CA GLU A 170 -31.45 -23.13 8.89
C GLU A 170 -30.70 -24.07 9.83
N LEU A 171 -31.39 -24.98 10.55
CA LEU A 171 -30.71 -26.06 11.29
C LEU A 171 -29.89 -26.94 10.34
N ASN A 172 -30.45 -27.30 9.18
CA ASN A 172 -29.72 -28.05 8.15
C ASN A 172 -28.52 -27.27 7.59
N ARG A 173 -28.64 -25.95 7.43
CA ARG A 173 -27.51 -25.10 7.02
C ARG A 173 -26.39 -25.11 8.07
N LEU A 174 -26.72 -24.96 9.35
CA LEU A 174 -25.75 -24.99 10.46
C LEU A 174 -25.06 -26.36 10.59
N LEU A 175 -25.81 -27.46 10.40
CA LEU A 175 -25.25 -28.81 10.34
C LEU A 175 -24.24 -28.96 9.18
N LYS A 176 -24.60 -28.49 7.97
CA LYS A 176 -23.71 -28.53 6.80
C LYS A 176 -22.46 -27.68 6.98
N LEU A 177 -22.55 -26.56 7.69
CA LEU A 177 -21.41 -25.72 8.04
C LEU A 177 -20.57 -26.27 9.20
N GLY A 178 -21.01 -27.34 9.86
CA GLY A 178 -20.32 -27.91 11.02
C GLY A 178 -20.37 -27.02 12.27
N VAL A 179 -21.33 -26.10 12.35
CA VAL A 179 -21.52 -25.20 13.51
C VAL A 179 -22.19 -25.94 14.67
N ILE A 180 -23.11 -26.86 14.35
CA ILE A 180 -23.81 -27.72 15.31
C ILE A 180 -23.69 -29.18 14.87
N GLU A 181 -23.86 -30.10 15.82
CA GLU A 181 -23.91 -31.53 15.58
C GLU A 181 -25.04 -32.17 16.40
N PRO A 182 -25.64 -33.28 15.93
CA PRO A 182 -26.63 -34.01 16.69
C PRO A 182 -25.98 -34.73 17.87
N VAL A 183 -26.61 -34.63 19.05
CA VAL A 183 -26.18 -35.34 20.26
C VAL A 183 -27.28 -36.33 20.66
N ASN A 184 -26.91 -37.60 20.90
CA ASN A 184 -27.88 -38.64 21.26
C ASN A 184 -28.54 -38.41 22.63
N TYR A 185 -27.79 -37.88 23.58
CA TYR A 185 -28.27 -37.58 24.93
C TYR A 185 -27.49 -36.42 25.53
N SER A 186 -28.19 -35.45 26.12
CA SER A 186 -27.60 -34.36 26.88
C SER A 186 -28.44 -34.11 28.14
N PRO A 187 -27.83 -34.02 29.34
CA PRO A 187 -28.53 -33.61 30.55
C PRO A 187 -28.84 -32.09 30.55
N TRP A 188 -28.29 -31.34 29.59
CA TRP A 188 -28.55 -29.93 29.36
C TRP A 188 -29.36 -29.73 28.09
N GLY A 189 -30.40 -28.90 28.15
CA GLY A 189 -31.20 -28.58 26.97
C GLY A 189 -31.92 -27.26 27.16
N THR A 190 -31.77 -26.34 26.21
CA THR A 190 -32.45 -25.04 26.23
C THR A 190 -33.32 -24.88 24.99
N PRO A 191 -34.53 -24.29 25.12
CA PRO A 191 -35.43 -24.15 23.98
C PRO A 191 -34.97 -23.00 23.08
N ILE A 192 -34.86 -23.30 21.78
CA ILE A 192 -34.55 -22.30 20.74
C ILE A 192 -35.71 -21.30 20.62
N VAL A 193 -35.38 -20.04 20.35
CA VAL A 193 -36.34 -18.97 20.04
C VAL A 193 -36.00 -18.40 18.66
N PRO A 194 -36.71 -18.83 17.61
CA PRO A 194 -36.41 -18.32 16.28
C PRO A 194 -36.91 -16.88 16.12
N VAL A 195 -36.06 -16.02 15.56
CA VAL A 195 -36.35 -14.61 15.29
C VAL A 195 -36.13 -14.35 13.80
N LEU A 196 -37.08 -13.68 13.15
CA LEU A 196 -36.92 -13.31 11.74
C LEU A 196 -36.27 -11.92 11.65
N LYS A 197 -35.07 -11.84 11.07
CA LYS A 197 -34.43 -10.54 10.76
C LYS A 197 -34.95 -9.98 9.44
N LYS A 198 -34.99 -8.65 9.34
CA LYS A 198 -35.51 -7.90 8.18
C LYS A 198 -34.60 -7.97 6.93
N THR A 199 -33.30 -8.15 7.12
CA THR A 199 -32.27 -8.07 6.06
C THR A 199 -31.74 -9.43 5.61
N THR A 200 -31.89 -10.46 6.44
CA THR A 200 -31.52 -11.85 6.16
C THR A 200 -32.59 -12.74 6.80
N PRO A 201 -33.34 -13.57 6.03
CA PRO A 201 -34.54 -14.21 6.59
C PRO A 201 -34.30 -15.35 7.59
N TYR A 202 -33.06 -15.64 8.03
CA TYR A 202 -32.69 -16.94 8.60
C TYR A 202 -31.73 -16.93 9.79
N GLU A 203 -31.60 -15.85 10.56
CA GLU A 203 -30.72 -15.86 11.75
C GLU A 203 -31.48 -16.17 13.05
N PHE A 204 -31.13 -17.27 13.72
CA PHE A 204 -31.71 -17.61 15.02
C PHE A 204 -30.86 -17.11 16.19
N VAL A 205 -31.55 -16.77 17.29
CA VAL A 205 -30.90 -16.48 18.56
C VAL A 205 -31.22 -17.63 19.51
N GLU A 206 -30.23 -18.46 19.79
CA GLU A 206 -30.30 -19.34 20.95
C GLU A 206 -30.21 -18.46 22.19
N THR A 207 -31.32 -18.32 22.93
CA THR A 207 -31.31 -17.53 24.15
C THR A 207 -30.93 -18.44 25.30
N LEU A 208 -29.65 -18.46 25.68
CA LEU A 208 -29.21 -18.92 26.99
C LEU A 208 -29.67 -17.90 28.05
N LYS A 209 -30.98 -17.84 28.31
CA LYS A 209 -31.47 -17.21 29.54
C LYS A 209 -31.30 -18.22 30.66
N LEU A 210 -30.16 -18.16 31.34
CA LEU A 210 -29.98 -18.79 32.63
C LEU A 210 -30.95 -18.13 33.62
N HIS A 211 -32.02 -18.84 33.98
CA HIS A 211 -32.83 -18.58 35.16
C HIS A 211 -32.32 -19.44 36.32
#